data_AF-A0A3E4V8F1-F1
#
_entry.id   AF-A0A3E4V8F1-F1
#
_cell.length_a   1.000
_cell.length_b   1.000
_cell.length_c   1.000
_cell.angle_alpha   90.00
_cell.angle_beta   90.00
_cell.angle_gamma   90.00
#
_symmetry.space_group_name_H-M   'P 1'
#
loop_
_entity.id
_entity.type
_entity.pdbx_description
1 polymer ?
#
loop_
_entity_poly.entity_id
_entity_poly.type
_entity_poly.pdbx_seq_one_letter_code
_entity_poly.pdbx_strand_id
1 'polypeptide(L)' 'MNYPKEIMSRKELIQQGYPPEFLRRVWNTPGQQVAFLLNPANKHSAIMYRTSELEKFIQKEMRAAERAMKLQTGVI' A
#
# COMPACT_ATOMS: atom_id res chain seq x y z
N MET A 1 -5.38 -0.61 11.91
CA MET A 1 -6.77 -0.76 11.43
C MET A 1 -7.17 -2.23 11.49
N ASN A 2 -8.44 -2.55 11.73
CA ASN A 2 -8.92 -3.94 11.79
C ASN A 2 -9.19 -4.45 10.38
N TYR A 3 -8.19 -5.04 9.72
CA TYR A 3 -8.41 -5.75 8.46
C TYR A 3 -9.01 -7.13 8.77
N PRO A 4 -10.07 -7.56 8.08
CA PRO A 4 -10.68 -8.86 8.35
C PRO A 4 -9.82 -10.03 7.86
N LYS A 5 -8.75 -9.76 7.09
CA LYS A 5 -7.79 -10.75 6.59
C LYS A 5 -6.37 -10.17 6.60
N GLU A 6 -5.38 -11.03 6.80
CA GLU A 6 -3.96 -10.66 6.69
C GLU A 6 -3.52 -10.40 5.25
N ILE A 7 -4.20 -11.03 4.29
CA ILE A 7 -3.95 -10.88 2.85
C ILE A 7 -5.29 -10.64 2.15
N MET A 8 -5.33 -9.60 1.32
CA MET A 8 -6.52 -9.23 0.55
C MET A 8 -6.18 -9.04 -0.91
N SER A 9 -7.14 -9.37 -1.77
CA SER A 9 -7.04 -9.07 -3.20
C SER A 9 -7.23 -7.58 -3.46
N ARG A 10 -6.73 -7.11 -4.62
CA ARG A 10 -6.96 -5.72 -5.07
C ARG A 10 -8.44 -5.34 -5.05
N LYS A 11 -9.33 -6.25 -5.47
CA LYS A 11 -10.78 -6.02 -5.53
C LYS A 11 -11.38 -5.85 -4.14
N GLU A 12 -10.99 -6.67 -3.17
CA GLU A 12 -11.44 -6.55 -1.78
C GLU A 12 -10.99 -5.21 -1.18
N LEU A 13 -9.74 -4.79 -1.39
CA LEU A 13 -9.27 -3.49 -0.90
C LEU A 13 -10.04 -2.31 -1.53
N ILE A 14 -10.36 -2.38 -2.81
CA ILE A 14 -11.22 -1.36 -3.46
C ILE A 14 -12.60 -1.33 -2.81
N GLN A 15 -13.19 -2.49 -2.50
CA GLN A 15 -14.48 -2.55 -1.80
C GLN A 15 -14.41 -2.03 -0.36
N GLN A 16 -13.25 -2.11 0.30
CA GLN A 16 -12.99 -1.51 1.60
C GLN A 16 -12.77 0.02 1.54
N GLY A 17 -12.75 0.61 0.33
CA GLY A 17 -12.61 2.06 0.14
C GLY A 17 -11.19 2.50 -0.25
N TYR A 18 -10.25 1.58 -0.49
CA TYR A 18 -8.92 1.96 -0.98
C TYR A 18 -8.98 2.37 -2.45
N PRO A 19 -8.43 3.55 -2.82
CA PRO A 19 -8.47 3.99 -4.20
C PRO A 19 -7.64 3.07 -5.12
N PRO A 20 -8.15 2.72 -6.31
CA PRO A 20 -7.47 1.79 -7.21
C PRO A 20 -6.11 2.31 -7.70
N GLU A 21 -5.96 3.63 -7.81
CA GLU A 21 -4.72 4.29 -8.19
C GLU A 21 -3.66 4.20 -7.09
N PHE A 22 -4.07 4.32 -5.84
CA PHE A 22 -3.19 4.11 -4.69
C PHE A 22 -2.63 2.69 -4.67
N LEU A 23 -3.50 1.68 -4.83
CA LEU A 23 -3.07 0.27 -4.89
C LEU A 23 -2.12 0.00 -6.08
N ARG A 24 -2.33 0.68 -7.21
CA ARG A 24 -1.42 0.63 -8.36
C ARG A 24 -0.07 1.28 -8.06
N ARG A 25 -0.06 2.42 -7.37
CA ARG A 25 1.18 3.11 -6.95
C ARG A 25 1.97 2.25 -5.98
N VAL A 26 1.31 1.63 -5.01
CA VAL A 26 1.95 0.68 -4.08
C VAL A 26 2.61 -0.45 -4.85
N TRP A 27 1.90 -1.07 -5.79
CA TRP A 27 2.44 -2.14 -6.65
C TRP A 27 3.68 -1.70 -7.46
N ASN A 28 3.63 -0.49 -8.03
CA ASN A 28 4.72 0.06 -8.83
C ASN A 28 5.91 0.59 -7.99
N THR A 29 5.80 0.63 -6.67
CA THR A 29 6.90 1.12 -5.83
C THR A 29 8.05 0.12 -5.87
N PRO A 30 9.27 0.53 -6.27
CA PRO A 30 10.40 -0.39 -6.33
C PRO A 30 10.77 -0.90 -4.94
N GLY A 31 11.02 -2.21 -4.81
CA GLY A 31 11.43 -2.84 -3.54
C GLY A 31 10.32 -2.96 -2.48
N GLN A 32 9.07 -2.68 -2.85
CA GLN A 32 7.92 -2.87 -1.97
C GLN A 32 7.69 -4.35 -1.63
N GLN A 33 7.27 -4.64 -0.39
CA GLN A 33 6.90 -5.99 0.08
C GLN A 33 5.39 -6.12 0.37
N VAL A 34 4.63 -5.10 0.00
CA VAL A 34 3.20 -4.94 0.31
C VAL A 34 2.34 -5.81 -0.60
N ALA A 35 2.69 -5.89 -1.89
CA ALA A 35 1.88 -6.52 -2.92
C ALA A 35 2.70 -7.56 -3.69
N PHE A 36 2.07 -8.69 -4.02
CA PHE A 36 2.71 -9.80 -4.72
C PHE A 36 1.69 -10.51 -5.62
N LEU A 37 2.19 -11.21 -6.64
CA LEU A 37 1.33 -12.10 -7.46
C LEU A 37 1.03 -13.37 -6.66
N LEU A 38 -0.24 -13.79 -6.63
CA LEU A 38 -0.64 -15.05 -5.98
C LEU A 38 0.19 -16.24 -6.47
N ASN A 39 0.45 -16.30 -7.77
CA ASN A 39 1.37 -17.24 -8.37
C ASN A 39 2.44 -16.48 -9.18
N PRO A 40 3.70 -16.42 -8.73
CA PRO A 40 4.76 -15.71 -9.44
C PRO A 40 5.14 -16.35 -10.78
N ALA A 41 4.86 -17.64 -10.98
CA ALA A 41 5.10 -18.32 -12.26
C ALA A 41 4.10 -17.91 -13.36
N ASN A 42 2.93 -17.38 -12.96
CA ASN A 42 1.91 -16.91 -13.90
C ASN A 42 1.77 -15.38 -13.80
N LYS A 43 2.15 -14.67 -14.87
CA LYS A 43 2.08 -13.20 -14.94
C LYS A 43 0.66 -12.63 -14.90
N HIS A 44 -0.37 -13.45 -15.18
CA HIS A 44 -1.78 -13.06 -15.17
C HIS A 44 -2.48 -13.37 -13.84
N SER A 45 -1.72 -13.84 -12.84
CA SER A 45 -2.26 -14.13 -11.51
C SER A 45 -2.83 -12.89 -10.83
N ALA A 46 -3.80 -13.10 -9.94
CA ALA A 46 -4.34 -12.03 -9.11
C ALA A 46 -3.24 -11.39 -8.25
N ILE A 47 -3.28 -10.06 -8.15
CA ILE A 47 -2.41 -9.29 -7.24
C ILE A 47 -3.03 -9.32 -5.84
N MET A 48 -2.25 -9.82 -4.90
CA MET A 48 -2.57 -9.90 -3.47
C MET A 48 -1.77 -8.85 -2.71
N TYR A 49 -2.35 -8.33 -1.62
CA TYR A 49 -1.79 -7.30 -0.78
C TYR A 49 -1.78 -7.78 0.66
N ARG A 50 -0.62 -7.68 1.33
CA ARG A 50 -0.48 -7.91 2.77
C ARG A 50 -0.97 -6.68 3.50
N THR A 51 -2.02 -6.83 4.29
CA THR A 51 -2.68 -5.69 4.96
C THR A 51 -1.78 -5.06 6.02
N SER A 52 -1.02 -5.88 6.76
CA SER A 52 -0.03 -5.42 7.73
C SER A 52 1.07 -4.55 7.10
N GLU A 53 1.57 -4.92 5.92
CA GLU A 53 2.61 -4.15 5.21
C GLU A 53 2.01 -2.91 4.53
N LEU A 54 0.76 -2.98 4.08
CA LEU A 54 0.04 -1.85 3.51
C LEU A 54 -0.13 -0.74 4.54
N GLU A 55 -0.48 -1.09 5.79
CA GLU A 55 -0.59 -0.11 6.88
C GLU A 55 0.76 0.55 7.19
N LYS A 56 1.84 -0.23 7.28
CA LYS A 56 3.20 0.32 7.46
C LYS A 56 3.58 1.27 6.33
N PHE A 57 3.22 0.93 5.09
CA PHE A 57 3.46 1.78 3.93
C PHE A 57 2.74 3.11 4.05
N ILE A 58 1.45 3.08 4.40
CA ILE A 58 0.63 4.29 4.59
C ILE A 58 1.22 5.16 5.71
N GLN A 59 1.58 4.56 6.85
CA GLN A 59 2.21 5.28 7.96
C GLN A 59 3.54 5.91 7.55
N LYS A 60 4.34 5.21 6.74
CA LYS A 60 5.61 5.75 6.22
C LYS A 60 5.37 6.95 5.31
N GLU A 61 4.40 6.87 4.41
CA GLU A 61 4.02 7.98 3.52
C GLU A 61 3.49 9.18 4.32
N MET A 62 2.62 8.95 5.31
CA MET A 62 2.12 10.01 6.19
C MET A 62 3.26 10.72 6.92
N ARG A 63 4.18 9.98 7.53
CA ARG A 63 5.35 10.55 8.20
C ARG A 63 6.26 11.32 7.25
N ALA A 64 6.43 10.84 6.02
CA ALA A 64 7.21 11.54 4.99
C ALA A 64 6.53 12.86 4.59
N ALA A 65 5.21 12.86 4.42
CA ALA A 65 4.43 14.06 4.13
C ALA A 65 4.48 15.07 5.28
N GLU A 66 4.32 14.62 6.53
CA GLU A 66 4.45 15.46 7.72
C GLU A 66 5.84 16.11 7.81
N ARG A 67 6.90 15.34 7.54
CA ARG A 67 8.28 15.87 7.51
C ARG A 67 8.46 16.90 6.39
N ALA A 68 7.93 16.63 5.20
CA ALA A 68 7.99 17.56 4.08
C ALA A 68 7.26 18.88 4.38
N MET A 69 6.08 18.81 5.02
CA MET A 69 5.35 19.99 5.47
C MET A 69 6.14 20.79 6.51
N LYS A 70 6.71 20.14 7.53
CA LYS A 70 7.53 20.83 8.56
C LYS A 70 8.70 21.59 7.95
N LEU A 71 9.42 20.97 7.01
CA LEU A 71 10.51 21.60 6.27
C LEU A 71 10.05 22.81 5.44
N GLN A 72 8.87 22.74 4.82
CA GLN A 72 8.30 23.89 4.08
C GLN A 72 7.85 25.03 4.99
N THR A 73 7.31 24.72 6.17
CA THR A 73 6.83 25.73 7.13
C THR A 73 7.93 26.38 7.97
N GLY A 74 9.19 25.93 7.85
CA GLY A 74 10.33 26.51 8.57
C GLY A 74 10.29 26.37 10.09
N VAL A 75 9.38 25.55 10.63
CA VAL A 75 9.33 25.24 12.06
C VAL A 75 10.33 24.11 12.33
N ILE A 76 11.55 24.52 12.71
CA ILE A 76 12.66 23.64 13.15
C ILE A 76 12.51 23.39 14.65
#